data_AF-R6SVJ6-F1
#
_entry.id   AF-R6SVJ6-F1
#
_cell.length_a   1.000
_cell.length_b   1.000
_cell.length_c   1.000
_cell.angle_alpha   90.00
_cell.angle_beta   90.00
_cell.angle_gamma   90.00
#
_symmetry.space_group_name_H-M   'P 1'
#
loop_
_entity.id
_entity.type
_entity.pdbx_description
1 polymer ?
#
loop_
_entity_poly.entity_id
_entity_poly.type
_entity_poly.pdbx_seq_one_letter_code
_entity_poly.pdbx_strand_id
1 'polypeptide(L)'
;MRQDGTSREYAPSEFPAVSDPDVLFALRESARAAGFRAHTGIVQSKDAFYGQHNPEQLPTCGELLAKWEAWKRLGVLASEMEASTLYTVAAYRGVRAGAVFHTIWNQELAGMDPENGQKEDPDTDRAIRTAIGAIRLLIREDRKKENENHA
;
A
#
# COMPACT_ATOMS: atom_id res chain seq x y z
N MET A 1 -2.62 -3.20 -6.66
CA MET A 1 -2.68 -4.21 -7.74
C MET A 1 -2.56 -5.58 -7.13
N ARG A 2 -3.47 -6.49 -7.51
CA ARG A 2 -3.56 -7.86 -6.98
C ARG A 2 -2.66 -8.81 -7.78
N GLN A 3 -1.39 -8.93 -7.39
CA GLN A 3 -0.46 -9.93 -7.94
C GLN A 3 -0.16 -11.01 -6.89
N ASP A 4 -1.15 -11.32 -6.06
CA ASP A 4 -1.14 -12.36 -5.04
C ASP A 4 -2.18 -13.46 -5.36
N GLY A 5 -1.96 -14.65 -4.81
CA GLY A 5 -2.87 -15.79 -4.90
C GLY A 5 -4.02 -15.69 -3.89
N THR A 6 -3.76 -15.24 -2.66
CA THR A 6 -4.75 -15.28 -1.57
C THR A 6 -6.01 -14.49 -1.90
N SER A 7 -5.90 -13.25 -2.37
CA SER A 7 -7.06 -12.43 -2.73
C SER A 7 -7.91 -13.07 -3.82
N ARG A 8 -7.33 -13.88 -4.72
CA ARG A 8 -8.08 -14.58 -5.78
C ARG A 8 -8.96 -15.71 -5.24
N GLU A 9 -8.60 -16.27 -4.09
CA GLU A 9 -9.44 -17.24 -3.38
C GLU A 9 -10.63 -16.58 -2.66
N TYR A 10 -10.53 -15.28 -2.35
CA TYR A 10 -11.62 -14.52 -1.73
C TYR A 10 -12.56 -13.85 -2.75
N ALA A 11 -12.04 -13.39 -3.89
CA ALA A 11 -12.84 -12.64 -4.86
C ALA A 11 -12.33 -12.81 -6.30
N PRO A 12 -13.23 -12.72 -7.32
CA PRO A 12 -12.85 -12.70 -8.73
C PRO A 12 -11.77 -11.66 -9.04
N SER A 13 -10.93 -11.89 -10.05
CA SER A 13 -9.76 -11.05 -10.36
C SER A 13 -10.08 -9.58 -10.65
N GLU A 14 -11.29 -9.32 -11.13
CA GLU A 14 -11.86 -8.03 -11.49
C GLU A 14 -12.29 -7.22 -10.26
N PHE A 15 -12.52 -7.89 -9.11
CA PHE A 15 -12.86 -7.22 -7.87
C PHE A 15 -11.68 -6.34 -7.42
N PRO A 16 -11.90 -5.03 -7.19
CA PRO A 16 -10.80 -4.14 -6.89
C PRO A 16 -10.41 -4.26 -5.40
N ALA A 17 -9.11 -4.43 -5.13
CA ALA A 17 -8.58 -4.29 -3.78
C ALA A 17 -8.41 -2.81 -3.45
N VAL A 18 -9.37 -2.23 -2.73
CA VAL A 18 -9.42 -0.80 -2.39
C VAL A 18 -9.41 -0.58 -0.89
N SER A 19 -8.68 0.45 -0.45
CA SER A 19 -8.74 0.93 0.93
C SER A 19 -10.12 1.48 1.23
N ASP A 20 -10.55 1.33 2.48
CA ASP A 20 -11.68 2.06 3.02
C ASP A 20 -11.42 3.59 2.95
N PRO A 21 -12.37 4.40 2.45
CA PRO A 21 -12.19 5.84 2.31
C PRO A 21 -11.93 6.59 3.61
N ASP A 22 -12.62 6.24 4.71
CA ASP A 22 -12.45 6.91 6.00
C ASP A 22 -11.03 6.65 6.53
N VAL A 23 -10.55 5.40 6.43
CA VAL A 23 -9.17 5.05 6.83
C VAL A 23 -8.13 5.76 5.95
N LEU A 24 -8.35 5.79 4.63
CA LEU A 24 -7.47 6.49 3.69
C LEU A 24 -7.33 7.98 4.03
N PHE A 25 -8.46 8.65 4.27
CA PHE A 25 -8.47 10.08 4.59
C PHE A 25 -7.86 10.36 5.96
N ALA A 26 -8.10 9.52 6.96
CA ALA A 26 -7.46 9.64 8.27
C ALA A 26 -5.93 9.50 8.18
N LEU A 27 -5.41 8.56 7.38
CA LEU A 27 -3.98 8.41 7.12
C LEU A 27 -3.39 9.64 6.42
N ARG A 28 -4.06 10.13 5.38
CA ARG A 28 -3.62 11.33 4.64
C ARG A 28 -3.59 12.56 5.53
N GLU A 29 -4.63 12.76 6.35
CA GLU A 29 -4.71 13.88 7.28
C GLU A 29 -3.63 13.78 8.37
N SER A 30 -3.41 12.58 8.92
CA SER A 30 -2.38 12.36 9.93
C SER A 30 -0.97 12.67 9.41
N ALA A 31 -0.65 12.25 8.18
CA ALA A 31 0.64 12.55 7.57
C ALA A 31 0.80 14.07 7.35
N ARG A 32 -0.25 14.72 6.84
CA ARG A 32 -0.27 16.18 6.60
C ARG A 32 -0.07 16.96 7.90
N ALA A 33 -0.80 16.61 8.96
CA ALA A 33 -0.72 17.28 10.25
C ALA A 33 0.66 17.14 10.91
N ALA A 34 1.35 16.02 10.67
CA ALA A 34 2.71 15.79 11.15
C ALA A 34 3.80 16.45 10.27
N GLY A 35 3.43 17.10 9.16
CA GLY A 35 4.37 17.70 8.23
C GLY A 35 5.19 16.68 7.42
N PHE A 36 4.74 15.43 7.34
CA PHE A 36 5.45 14.38 6.62
C PHE A 36 5.14 14.44 5.13
N ARG A 37 6.19 14.33 4.30
CA ARG A 37 6.02 14.10 2.87
C ARG A 37 5.45 12.70 2.65
N ALA A 38 4.28 12.62 2.05
CA ALA A 38 3.60 11.37 1.74
C ALA A 38 3.03 11.39 0.32
N HIS A 39 2.89 10.21 -0.27
CA HIS A 39 2.27 9.99 -1.57
C HIS A 39 1.04 9.08 -1.38
N THR A 40 -0.07 9.41 -2.05
CA THR A 40 -1.32 8.62 -1.98
C THR A 40 -1.64 8.08 -3.36
N GLY A 41 -1.79 6.76 -3.48
CA GLY A 41 -2.04 6.12 -4.76
C GLY A 41 -1.97 4.60 -4.68
N ILE A 42 -1.90 3.96 -5.85
CA ILE A 42 -1.93 2.52 -5.99
C ILE A 42 -0.56 1.92 -5.66
N VAL A 43 -0.54 0.82 -4.90
CA VAL A 43 0.66 -0.02 -4.67
C VAL A 43 0.46 -1.38 -5.32
N GLN A 44 1.54 -2.08 -5.66
CA GLN A 44 1.51 -3.46 -6.11
C GLN A 44 1.77 -4.41 -4.94
N SER A 45 0.92 -5.42 -4.79
CA SER A 45 1.08 -6.50 -3.81
C SER A 45 1.42 -7.79 -4.55
N LYS A 46 2.39 -8.56 -4.05
CA LYS A 46 2.92 -9.78 -4.69
C LYS A 46 3.25 -10.88 -3.67
N ASP A 47 3.27 -12.12 -4.12
CA ASP A 47 3.67 -13.27 -3.28
C ASP A 47 5.19 -13.53 -3.26
N ALA A 48 5.90 -13.16 -4.34
CA ALA A 48 7.31 -13.51 -4.52
C ALA A 48 8.21 -12.27 -4.44
N PHE A 49 8.85 -12.06 -3.28
CA PHE A 49 9.80 -10.96 -3.07
C PHE A 49 10.94 -10.96 -4.09
N TYR A 50 11.62 -12.09 -4.29
CA TYR A 50 12.70 -12.23 -5.28
C TYR A 50 12.21 -12.06 -6.73
N GLY A 51 10.91 -12.22 -6.98
CA GLY A 51 10.34 -11.92 -8.29
C GLY A 51 10.23 -10.43 -8.61
N GLN A 52 10.37 -9.55 -7.61
CA GLN A 52 10.53 -8.10 -7.84
C GLN A 52 11.98 -7.74 -8.13
N HIS A 53 12.93 -8.28 -7.36
CA HIS A 53 14.33 -7.82 -7.38
C HIS A 53 15.25 -8.60 -8.33
N ASN A 54 14.91 -9.85 -8.65
CA ASN A 54 15.65 -10.69 -9.59
C ASN A 54 14.71 -11.39 -10.60
N PRO A 55 13.80 -10.66 -11.27
CA PRO A 55 12.81 -11.26 -12.15
C PRO A 55 13.44 -12.05 -13.31
N GLU A 56 14.62 -11.66 -13.80
CA GLU A 56 15.33 -12.31 -14.93
C GLU A 56 15.79 -13.74 -14.62
N GLN A 57 15.99 -14.05 -13.33
CA GLN A 57 16.44 -15.38 -12.90
C GLN A 57 15.29 -16.37 -12.74
N LEU A 58 14.03 -15.90 -12.75
CA LEU A 58 12.87 -16.75 -12.56
C LEU A 58 12.35 -17.32 -13.88
N PRO A 59 11.81 -18.55 -13.89
CA PRO A 59 11.21 -19.14 -15.09
C PRO A 59 10.07 -18.31 -15.71
N THR A 60 9.42 -17.46 -14.90
CA THR A 60 8.30 -16.59 -15.31
C THR A 60 8.76 -15.16 -15.66
N CYS A 61 10.05 -14.94 -15.92
CA CYS A 61 10.65 -13.62 -16.15
C CYS A 61 9.90 -12.78 -17.20
N GLY A 62 9.46 -13.38 -18.30
CA GLY A 62 8.73 -12.68 -19.37
C GLY A 62 7.44 -12.02 -18.87
N GLU A 63 6.68 -12.69 -18.00
CA GLU A 63 5.47 -12.15 -17.41
C GLU A 63 5.78 -11.08 -16.36
N LEU A 64 6.76 -11.33 -15.50
CA LEU A 64 7.15 -10.42 -14.43
C LEU A 64 7.64 -9.07 -14.98
N LEU A 65 8.54 -9.09 -15.96
CA LEU A 65 9.09 -7.90 -16.59
C LEU A 65 8.02 -7.12 -17.36
N ALA A 66 7.15 -7.80 -18.10
CA ALA A 66 6.06 -7.15 -18.84
C ALA A 66 5.06 -6.45 -17.90
N LYS A 67 4.67 -7.13 -16.81
CA LYS A 67 3.78 -6.55 -15.79
C LYS A 67 4.43 -5.40 -15.04
N TRP A 68 5.72 -5.51 -14.71
CA TRP A 68 6.47 -4.45 -14.05
C TRP A 68 6.45 -3.14 -14.86
N GLU A 69 6.72 -3.22 -16.16
CA GLU A 69 6.64 -2.07 -17.05
C GLU A 69 5.22 -1.49 -17.16
N ALA A 70 4.20 -2.35 -17.14
CA ALA A 70 2.81 -1.89 -17.09
C ALA A 70 2.51 -1.12 -15.78
N TRP A 71 2.97 -1.60 -14.62
CA TRP A 71 2.78 -0.94 -13.33
C TRP A 71 3.41 0.45 -13.28
N LYS A 72 4.63 0.58 -13.81
CA LYS A 72 5.31 1.89 -13.94
C LYS A 72 4.50 2.86 -14.79
N ARG A 73 4.02 2.43 -15.96
CA ARG A 73 3.23 3.27 -16.88
C ARG A 73 1.86 3.66 -16.33
N LEU A 74 1.30 2.85 -15.43
CA LEU A 74 0.03 3.12 -14.73
C LEU A 74 0.19 4.02 -13.49
N GLY A 75 1.42 4.42 -13.15
CA GLY A 75 1.68 5.28 -11.99
C GLY A 75 1.56 4.57 -10.64
N VAL A 76 1.80 3.26 -10.60
CA VAL A 76 1.90 2.51 -9.33
C VAL A 76 3.09 3.06 -8.53
N LEU A 77 2.84 3.42 -7.27
CA LEU A 77 3.79 4.18 -6.45
C LEU A 77 4.88 3.32 -5.81
N ALA A 78 4.53 2.12 -5.37
CA ALA A 78 5.40 1.24 -4.61
C ALA A 78 5.00 -0.22 -4.77
N SER A 79 5.89 -1.11 -4.31
CA SER A 79 5.70 -2.55 -4.27
C SER A 79 5.81 -3.06 -2.83
N GLU A 80 4.81 -3.82 -2.39
CA GLU A 80 4.67 -4.45 -1.07
C GLU A 80 4.01 -5.83 -1.25
N MET A 81 3.44 -6.46 -0.21
CA MET A 81 3.04 -7.87 -0.29
C MET A 81 1.69 -8.21 0.38
N GLU A 82 1.03 -7.29 1.08
CA GLU A 82 -0.10 -7.63 1.97
C GLU A 82 -1.39 -6.84 1.70
N ALA A 83 -1.31 -5.61 1.17
CA ALA A 83 -2.47 -4.72 1.13
C ALA A 83 -3.60 -5.21 0.24
N SER A 84 -3.29 -5.79 -0.92
CA SER A 84 -4.33 -6.35 -1.80
C SER A 84 -5.18 -7.41 -1.11
N THR A 85 -4.53 -8.32 -0.37
CA THR A 85 -5.15 -9.38 0.41
C THR A 85 -5.98 -8.78 1.53
N LEU A 86 -5.39 -7.88 2.32
CA LEU A 86 -6.08 -7.24 3.45
C LEU A 86 -7.35 -6.50 2.99
N TYR A 87 -7.28 -5.73 1.91
CA TYR A 87 -8.43 -4.98 1.39
C TYR A 87 -9.52 -5.91 0.85
N THR A 88 -9.14 -6.98 0.16
CA THR A 88 -10.10 -7.97 -0.35
C THR A 88 -10.81 -8.70 0.78
N VAL A 89 -10.07 -9.14 1.81
CA VAL A 89 -10.64 -9.80 2.98
C VAL A 89 -11.50 -8.84 3.79
N ALA A 90 -11.07 -7.59 3.96
CA ALA A 90 -11.84 -6.56 4.66
C ALA A 90 -13.20 -6.31 4.00
N ALA A 91 -13.23 -6.21 2.66
CA ALA A 91 -14.46 -6.07 1.90
C ALA A 91 -15.42 -7.25 2.10
N TYR A 92 -14.91 -8.49 2.07
CA TYR A 92 -15.69 -9.69 2.37
C TYR A 92 -16.21 -9.71 3.82
N ARG A 93 -15.40 -9.26 4.77
CA ARG A 93 -15.74 -9.27 6.22
C ARG A 93 -16.59 -8.09 6.67
N GLY A 94 -16.82 -7.10 5.81
CA GLY A 94 -17.55 -5.88 6.18
C GLY A 94 -16.80 -5.02 7.21
N VAL A 95 -15.47 -5.02 7.18
CA VAL A 95 -14.63 -4.20 8.08
C VAL A 95 -13.83 -3.17 7.29
N ARG A 96 -13.42 -2.08 7.95
CA ARG A 96 -12.58 -1.04 7.33
C ARG A 96 -11.10 -1.47 7.35
N ALA A 97 -10.39 -1.21 6.26
CA ALA A 97 -8.95 -1.44 6.17
C ALA A 97 -8.28 -0.34 5.34
N GLY A 98 -7.04 -0.02 5.68
CA GLY A 98 -6.17 0.91 4.96
C GLY A 98 -4.72 0.63 5.31
N ALA A 99 -3.78 1.21 4.58
CA ALA A 99 -2.35 0.98 4.79
C ALA A 99 -1.53 2.25 4.59
N VAL A 100 -0.43 2.34 5.36
CA VAL A 100 0.63 3.31 5.19
C VAL A 100 1.95 2.58 5.19
N PHE A 101 2.85 2.97 4.29
CA PHE A 101 4.13 2.31 4.09
C PHE A 101 5.27 3.29 4.29
N HIS A 102 6.35 2.81 4.86
CA HIS A 102 7.64 3.47 4.77
C HIS A 102 8.34 3.04 3.49
N THR A 103 8.87 3.99 2.73
CA THR A 103 9.63 3.68 1.51
C THR A 103 11.08 3.45 1.89
N ILE A 104 11.45 2.18 2.10
CA ILE A 104 12.82 1.80 2.43
C ILE A 104 13.80 2.15 1.31
N TRP A 105 13.39 1.98 0.05
CA TRP A 105 14.24 2.15 -1.11
C TRP A 105 13.42 2.26 -2.40
N ASN A 106 14.01 2.85 -3.45
CA ASN A 106 13.41 2.91 -4.79
C ASN A 106 14.39 2.34 -5.84
N GLN A 107 14.09 1.13 -6.29
CA GLN A 107 14.93 0.41 -7.27
C GLN A 107 15.02 1.09 -8.64
N GLU A 108 13.97 1.79 -9.06
CA GLU A 108 13.96 2.47 -10.36
C GLU A 108 14.87 3.70 -10.33
N LEU A 109 14.86 4.46 -9.24
CA LEU A 109 15.76 5.60 -9.06
C LEU A 109 17.21 5.15 -8.87
N ALA A 110 17.45 4.11 -8.07
CA ALA A 110 18.79 3.58 -7.87
C ALA A 110 19.38 2.95 -9.14
N GLY A 111 18.55 2.36 -10.00
CA GLY A 111 18.99 1.87 -11.31
C GLY A 111 19.38 2.99 -12.29
N MET A 112 18.79 4.18 -12.15
CA MET A 112 19.12 5.36 -12.97
C MET A 112 20.40 6.06 -12.52
N ASP A 113 20.72 6.01 -11.22
CA ASP A 113 21.94 6.59 -10.64
C ASP A 113 22.58 5.61 -9.65
N PRO A 114 23.40 4.66 -10.12
CA PRO A 114 24.00 3.63 -9.26
C PRO A 114 25.01 4.18 -8.24
N GLU A 115 25.62 5.33 -8.51
CA GLU A 115 26.67 5.90 -7.66
C GLU A 115 26.11 6.83 -6.57
N ASN A 116 25.06 7.60 -6.88
CA ASN A 116 24.44 8.56 -5.95
C ASN A 116 22.96 8.27 -5.67
N GLY A 117 22.50 7.09 -6.08
CA GLY A 117 21.15 6.61 -5.86
C GLY A 117 20.75 6.61 -4.39
N GLN A 118 19.45 6.66 -4.17
CA GLN A 118 18.88 6.73 -2.83
C GLN A 118 19.34 5.51 -2.01
N LYS A 119 19.99 5.78 -0.87
CA LYS A 119 20.35 4.72 0.09
C LYS A 119 19.12 4.19 0.80
N GLU A 120 19.20 2.95 1.25
CA GLU A 120 18.16 2.34 2.08
C GLU A 120 17.95 3.15 3.37
N ASP A 121 16.70 3.39 3.71
CA ASP A 121 16.28 4.02 4.95
C ASP A 121 15.41 3.04 5.76
N PRO A 122 15.92 2.43 6.84
CA PRO A 122 15.14 1.51 7.65
C PRO A 122 14.21 2.21 8.66
N ASP A 123 14.23 3.55 8.78
CA ASP A 123 13.46 4.26 9.80
C ASP A 123 11.96 4.34 9.49
N THR A 124 11.19 3.51 10.17
CA THR A 124 9.73 3.43 10.01
C THR A 124 8.94 4.39 10.91
N ASP A 125 9.60 5.21 11.75
CA ASP A 125 8.95 6.07 12.75
C ASP A 125 7.85 6.96 12.13
N ARG A 126 8.09 7.52 10.94
CA ARG A 126 7.12 8.37 10.24
C ARG A 126 5.84 7.62 9.87
N ALA A 127 5.97 6.38 9.39
CA ALA A 127 4.83 5.55 9.04
C ALA A 127 4.04 5.15 10.29
N ILE A 128 4.73 4.80 11.38
CA ILE A 128 4.13 4.44 12.67
C ILE A 128 3.35 5.64 13.25
N ARG A 129 3.96 6.83 13.30
CA ARG A 129 3.30 8.05 13.80
C ARG A 129 2.08 8.41 12.96
N THR A 130 2.16 8.24 11.64
CA THR A 130 1.02 8.44 10.74
C THR A 130 -0.12 7.46 11.04
N ALA A 131 0.18 6.18 11.22
CA ALA A 131 -0.82 5.18 11.56
C ALA A 131 -1.50 5.49 12.92
N ILE A 132 -0.72 5.83 13.95
CA ILE A 132 -1.26 6.18 15.28
C ILE A 132 -2.14 7.42 15.21
N GLY A 133 -1.73 8.46 14.49
CA GLY A 133 -2.53 9.67 14.35
C GLY A 133 -3.84 9.41 13.60
N ALA A 134 -3.81 8.59 12.54
CA ALA A 134 -5.01 8.18 11.82
C ALA A 134 -5.99 7.39 12.72
N ILE A 135 -5.49 6.44 13.50
CA ILE A 135 -6.32 5.69 14.45
C ILE A 135 -6.99 6.65 15.46
N ARG A 136 -6.28 7.66 15.96
CA ARG A 136 -6.86 8.66 16.86
C ARG A 136 -7.96 9.49 16.19
N LEU A 137 -7.82 9.81 14.90
CA LEU A 137 -8.86 10.50 14.13
C LEU A 137 -10.10 9.63 13.98
N LEU A 138 -9.93 8.37 13.56
CA LEU A 138 -11.03 7.41 13.40
C LEU A 138 -11.80 7.18 14.70
N ILE A 139 -11.10 6.97 15.83
CA ILE A 139 -11.75 6.82 17.14
C ILE A 139 -12.63 8.04 17.48
N ARG A 140 -12.16 9.27 17.18
CA ARG A 140 -12.94 10.48 17.44
C ARG A 140 -14.16 10.58 16.53
N GLU A 141 -14.02 10.22 15.26
CA GLU A 141 -15.10 10.25 14.27
C GLU A 141 -16.18 9.20 14.58
N ASP A 142 -15.77 7.97 14.90
CA ASP A 142 -16.70 6.89 15.26
C ASP A 142 -17.53 7.25 16.49
N ARG A 143 -16.89 7.80 17.54
CA ARG A 143 -17.60 8.27 18.75
C ARG A 143 -18.60 9.38 18.48
N LYS A 144 -18.31 10.28 17.52
CA LYS A 144 -19.27 11.33 17.12
C LYS A 144 -20.48 10.72 16.43
N LYS A 145 -20.25 9.81 15.47
CA LYS A 145 -21.32 9.08 14.76
C LYS A 145 -22.18 8.27 15.75
N GLU A 146 -21.57 7.63 16.74
CA GLU A 146 -22.30 6.93 17.80
C GLU A 146 -23.20 7.86 18.60
N ASN A 147 -22.71 9.02 19.04
CA ASN A 147 -23.49 9.98 19.81
C ASN A 147 -24.65 10.59 18.99
N GLU A 148 -24.43 10.88 17.71
CA GLU A 148 -25.45 11.40 16.80
C GLU A 148 -26.57 10.37 16.52
N ASN A 149 -26.24 9.08 16.49
CA ASN A 149 -27.22 8.01 16.28
C ASN A 149 -28.08 7.70 17.53
N HIS A 150 -27.69 8.18 18.72
CA HIS A 150 -28.43 7.99 19.98
C HIS A 150 -29.15 9.26 20.47
N ALA A 151 -29.07 10.37 19.72
CA ALA A 151 -29.76 11.63 20.00
C ALA A 151 -31.07 11.73 19.20
#